data_AF-A0AA51X6X6-F1
#
_entry.id   AF-A0AA51X6X6-F1
#
_cell.length_a   1.000
_cell.length_b   1.000
_cell.length_c   1.000
_cell.angle_alpha   90.00
_cell.angle_beta   90.00
_cell.angle_gamma   90.00
#
_symmetry.space_group_name_H-M   'P 1'
#
loop_
_entity.id
_entity.type
_entity.pdbx_description
1 polymer ?
#
loop_
_entity_poly.entity_id
_entity_poly.type
_entity_poly.pdbx_seq_one_letter_code
_entity_poly.pdbx_strand_id
1 'polypeptide(L)'
;MARWIKAALPAVDGQTTGVEYVAPRNAAEEMLCEIWGEVLRRESVGIHDNFFSIGGDSILSIRIVSELKKLGWFLAVQDIFVHQTISKLSLLIKKIESEEELNIKKKETHIDKLTGEGKEVDEGVF
;
A
#
# COMPACT_ATOMS: atom_id res chain seq x y z
N MET A 1 18.38 -23.76 -2.20
CA MET A 1 17.08 -24.19 -1.61
C MET A 1 17.22 -24.25 -0.10
N ALA A 2 16.60 -23.33 0.63
CA ALA A 2 16.24 -23.45 2.04
C ALA A 2 15.18 -22.36 2.26
N ARG A 3 13.86 -22.61 2.24
CA ARG A 3 13.00 -23.36 3.18
C ARG A 3 13.18 -22.87 4.62
N TRP A 4 12.68 -21.67 4.89
CA TRP A 4 12.43 -21.15 6.24
C TRP A 4 11.01 -21.58 6.62
N ILE A 5 10.92 -22.72 7.30
CA ILE A 5 9.70 -23.16 7.97
C ILE A 5 10.07 -23.25 9.46
N LYS A 6 9.36 -22.48 10.29
CA LYS A 6 9.32 -22.50 11.77
C LYS A 6 10.58 -22.10 12.54
N ALA A 7 10.54 -20.90 13.11
CA ALA A 7 11.03 -20.59 14.45
C ALA A 7 10.20 -19.40 14.97
N ALA A 8 9.18 -19.64 15.79
CA ALA A 8 9.27 -19.37 17.22
C ALA A 8 9.77 -17.94 17.49
N LEU A 9 8.88 -16.94 17.35
CA LEU A 9 9.19 -15.59 17.77
C LEU A 9 9.01 -15.51 19.30
N PRO A 10 10.06 -15.14 20.05
CA PRO A 10 9.97 -14.93 21.49
C PRO A 10 8.99 -13.79 21.75
N ALA A 11 8.21 -13.91 22.84
CA ALA A 11 7.47 -12.79 23.38
C ALA A 11 8.50 -11.72 23.75
N VAL A 12 8.63 -10.69 22.90
CA VAL A 12 9.41 -9.51 23.23
C VAL A 12 8.52 -8.52 23.98
N ASP A 13 8.95 -8.22 25.17
CA ASP A 13 8.40 -7.22 26.08
C ASP A 13 8.65 -5.84 25.46
N GLY A 14 7.67 -5.29 24.75
CA GLY A 14 7.88 -4.14 23.86
C GLY A 14 6.78 -3.07 23.91
N GLN A 15 6.77 -2.30 24.99
CA GLN A 15 6.14 -0.97 25.12
C GLN A 15 4.61 -0.90 25.10
N THR A 16 4.07 -0.67 26.30
CA THR A 16 2.66 -0.39 26.61
C THR A 16 2.18 0.95 26.05
N THR A 17 1.84 1.00 24.77
CA THR A 17 0.69 1.83 24.32
C THR A 17 -0.55 0.99 24.59
N GLY A 18 -1.56 1.53 25.28
CA GLY A 18 -2.72 0.80 25.85
C GLY A 18 -3.68 0.13 24.86
N VAL A 19 -3.18 -0.35 23.71
CA VAL A 19 -3.87 -1.20 22.76
C VAL A 19 -3.27 -2.60 22.92
N GLU A 20 -4.11 -3.57 23.23
CA GLU A 20 -3.71 -4.96 23.39
C GLU A 20 -3.02 -5.44 22.10
N TYR A 21 -1.78 -5.93 22.20
CA TYR A 21 -1.08 -6.49 21.04
C TYR A 21 -1.85 -7.71 20.54
N VAL A 22 -2.42 -7.60 19.33
CA VAL A 22 -3.09 -8.71 18.68
C VAL A 22 -2.23 -9.19 17.51
N ALA A 23 -1.82 -10.45 17.59
CA ALA A 23 -1.04 -11.12 16.56
C ALA A 23 -1.82 -11.28 15.24
N PRO A 24 -1.13 -11.28 14.09
CA PRO A 24 -1.74 -11.50 12.78
C PRO A 24 -2.44 -12.87 12.71
N ARG A 25 -3.62 -12.89 12.10
CA ARG A 25 -4.50 -14.07 11.99
C ARG A 25 -4.43 -14.77 10.64
N ASN A 26 -3.89 -14.08 9.62
CA ASN A 26 -3.78 -14.57 8.26
C ASN A 26 -2.46 -14.13 7.62
N ALA A 27 -2.09 -14.76 6.51
CA ALA A 27 -0.82 -14.51 5.81
C ALA A 27 -0.69 -13.05 5.31
N ALA A 28 -1.81 -12.37 5.00
CA ALA A 28 -1.80 -10.98 4.57
C ALA A 28 -1.47 -10.03 5.74
N GLU A 29 -2.06 -10.27 6.91
CA GLU A 29 -1.75 -9.53 8.15
C GLU A 29 -0.32 -9.76 8.59
N GLU A 30 0.19 -10.98 8.52
CA GLU A 30 1.57 -11.30 8.91
C GLU A 30 2.58 -10.52 8.06
N MET A 31 2.41 -10.54 6.75
CA MET A 31 3.23 -9.76 5.81
C MET A 31 3.10 -8.25 6.05
N LEU A 32 1.89 -7.74 6.28
CA LEU A 32 1.69 -6.32 6.56
C LEU A 32 2.38 -5.92 7.87
N CYS A 33 2.27 -6.73 8.93
CA CYS A 33 2.99 -6.52 10.20
C CYS A 33 4.51 -6.50 9.99
N GLU A 34 5.05 -7.42 9.20
CA GLU A 34 6.48 -7.49 8.88
C GLU A 34 6.97 -6.22 8.16
N ILE A 35 6.32 -5.84 7.06
CA ILE A 35 6.69 -4.63 6.28
C ILE A 35 6.55 -3.37 7.14
N TRP A 36 5.49 -3.29 7.95
CA TRP A 36 5.29 -2.15 8.85
C TRP A 36 6.38 -2.09 9.91
N GLY A 37 6.74 -3.22 10.51
CA GLY A 37 7.85 -3.33 11.45
C GLY A 37 9.18 -2.87 10.84
N GLU A 38 9.49 -3.30 9.62
CA GLU A 38 10.70 -2.89 8.91
C GLU A 38 10.72 -1.39 8.58
N VAL A 39 9.60 -0.85 8.08
CA VAL A 39 9.52 0.56 7.66
C VAL A 39 9.49 1.51 8.86
N LEU A 40 8.76 1.17 9.91
CA LEU A 40 8.67 1.94 11.16
C LEU A 40 9.85 1.67 12.10
N ARG A 41 10.73 0.71 11.78
CA ARG A 41 11.82 0.22 12.62
C ARG A 41 11.35 -0.19 14.01
N ARG A 42 10.24 -0.92 14.06
CA ARG A 42 9.64 -1.45 15.29
C ARG A 42 9.76 -2.96 15.30
N GLU A 43 10.00 -3.51 16.49
CA GLU A 43 10.16 -4.95 16.67
C GLU A 43 8.82 -5.70 16.56
N SER A 44 7.73 -5.05 16.97
CA SER A 44 6.37 -5.60 16.86
C SER A 44 5.34 -4.50 16.54
N VAL A 45 4.39 -4.84 15.68
CA VAL A 45 3.24 -4.02 15.28
C VAL A 45 1.99 -4.89 15.35
N GLY A 46 1.03 -4.49 16.20
CA GLY A 46 -0.24 -5.18 16.34
C GLY A 46 -1.19 -4.88 15.19
N ILE A 47 -2.13 -5.80 14.90
CA ILE A 47 -3.05 -5.62 13.76
C ILE A 47 -4.04 -4.46 13.93
N HIS A 48 -4.24 -4.00 15.16
CA HIS A 48 -5.10 -2.88 15.54
C HIS A 48 -4.33 -1.59 15.83
N ASP A 49 -3.00 -1.62 15.69
CA ASP A 49 -2.20 -0.41 15.86
C ASP A 49 -2.52 0.58 14.75
N ASN A 50 -2.74 1.82 15.15
CA ASN A 50 -2.96 2.91 14.22
C ASN A 50 -1.61 3.36 13.65
N PHE A 51 -1.48 3.27 12.33
CA PHE A 51 -0.27 3.65 11.60
C PHE A 51 0.29 5.00 12.00
N PHE A 52 -0.55 6.04 12.06
CA PHE A 52 -0.13 7.40 12.37
C PHE A 52 0.18 7.58 13.85
N SER A 53 -0.48 6.83 14.74
CA SER A 53 -0.21 6.87 16.18
C SER A 53 1.13 6.24 16.54
N ILE A 54 1.60 5.27 15.75
CA ILE A 54 2.90 4.59 15.99
C ILE A 54 4.07 5.22 15.24
N GLY A 55 3.87 6.42 14.66
CA GLY A 55 4.91 7.19 13.97
C GLY A 55 4.90 7.08 12.44
N GLY A 56 3.81 6.57 11.86
CA GLY A 56 3.59 6.55 10.42
C GLY A 56 3.37 7.94 9.83
N ASP A 57 3.89 8.15 8.62
CA ASP A 57 3.72 9.38 7.86
C ASP A 57 3.47 9.10 6.36
N SER A 58 3.29 10.16 5.57
CA SER A 58 3.04 10.04 4.13
C SER A 58 4.19 9.37 3.37
N ILE A 59 5.44 9.57 3.78
CA ILE A 59 6.64 9.01 3.14
C ILE A 59 6.71 7.51 3.43
N LEU A 60 6.48 7.13 4.68
CA LEU A 60 6.44 5.72 5.10
C LEU A 60 5.28 4.98 4.43
N SER A 61 4.13 5.63 4.25
CA SER A 61 2.98 5.07 3.51
C SER A 61 3.36 4.71 2.06
N ILE A 62 4.05 5.61 1.37
CA ILE A 62 4.53 5.38 -0.01
C ILE A 62 5.53 4.23 -0.04
N ARG A 63 6.42 4.17 0.96
CA ARG A 63 7.41 3.09 1.06
C ARG A 63 6.76 1.72 1.26
N ILE A 64 5.77 1.61 2.14
CA ILE A 64 5.00 0.39 2.37
C ILE A 64 4.36 -0.10 1.07
N VAL A 65 3.66 0.79 0.35
CA VAL A 65 3.03 0.44 -0.94
C VAL A 65 4.06 -0.01 -1.96
N SER A 66 5.24 0.60 -1.99
CA SER A 66 6.33 0.20 -2.87
C SER A 66 6.87 -1.21 -2.55
N GLU A 67 7.08 -1.52 -1.27
CA GLU A 67 7.53 -2.86 -0.86
C GLU A 67 6.45 -3.94 -1.13
N LEU A 68 5.18 -3.64 -0.84
CA LEU A 68 4.07 -4.53 -1.18
C LEU A 68 4.01 -4.83 -2.69
N LYS A 69 4.23 -3.81 -3.52
CA LYS A 69 4.25 -3.97 -4.97
C LYS A 69 5.37 -4.90 -5.44
N LYS A 70 6.56 -4.85 -4.83
CA LYS A 70 7.66 -5.78 -5.15
C LYS A 70 7.32 -7.23 -4.81
N LEU A 71 6.48 -7.43 -3.80
CA LEU A 71 5.97 -8.75 -3.40
C LEU A 71 4.76 -9.21 -4.22
N GLY A 72 4.33 -8.42 -5.22
CA GLY A 72 3.18 -8.74 -6.06
C GLY A 72 1.84 -8.40 -5.43
N TRP A 73 1.81 -7.43 -4.50
CA TRP A 73 0.58 -6.96 -3.87
C TRP A 73 0.31 -5.49 -4.18
N PHE A 74 -0.97 -5.16 -4.32
CA PHE A 74 -1.46 -3.80 -4.53
C PHE A 74 -2.24 -3.33 -3.32
N LEU A 75 -1.89 -2.14 -2.85
CA LEU A 75 -2.60 -1.39 -1.83
C LEU A 75 -2.51 0.10 -2.19
N ALA A 76 -3.61 0.84 -2.17
CA ALA A 76 -3.53 2.28 -2.43
C ALA A 76 -3.02 3.01 -1.19
N VAL A 77 -2.20 4.06 -1.39
CA VAL A 77 -1.78 4.93 -0.29
C VAL A 77 -3.00 5.52 0.42
N GLN A 78 -4.05 5.87 -0.33
CA GLN A 78 -5.32 6.35 0.22
C GLN A 78 -5.95 5.35 1.20
N ASP A 79 -5.85 4.04 0.93
CA ASP A 79 -6.39 3.02 1.83
C ASP A 79 -5.68 3.06 3.18
N ILE A 80 -4.37 3.30 3.22
CA ILE A 80 -3.60 3.45 4.47
C ILE A 80 -4.11 4.65 5.29
N PHE A 81 -4.45 5.76 4.63
CA PHE A 81 -4.99 6.94 5.29
C PHE A 81 -6.41 6.73 5.84
N VAL A 82 -7.26 6.01 5.10
CA VAL A 82 -8.66 5.76 5.49
C VAL A 82 -8.76 4.62 6.51
N HIS A 83 -8.03 3.53 6.26
CA HIS A 83 -8.07 2.28 7.00
C HIS A 83 -6.75 2.09 7.76
N GLN A 84 -6.52 2.95 8.75
CA GLN A 84 -5.26 3.18 9.47
C GLN A 84 -4.71 1.99 10.28
N THR A 85 -5.25 0.78 10.10
CA THR A 85 -4.94 -0.43 10.87
C THR A 85 -4.78 -1.63 9.94
N ILE A 86 -3.81 -2.50 10.22
CA ILE A 86 -3.50 -3.69 9.41
C ILE A 86 -4.71 -4.61 9.22
N SER A 87 -5.52 -4.81 10.27
CA SER A 87 -6.74 -5.65 10.19
C SER A 87 -7.76 -5.17 9.15
N LYS A 88 -7.80 -3.87 8.84
CA LYS A 88 -8.67 -3.33 7.80
C LYS A 88 -7.99 -3.38 6.42
N LEU A 89 -6.69 -3.12 6.37
CA LEU A 89 -5.92 -3.14 5.12
C LEU A 89 -5.80 -4.54 4.55
N SER A 90 -5.73 -5.57 5.40
CA SER A 90 -5.70 -6.98 4.97
C SER A 90 -6.95 -7.38 4.19
N LEU A 91 -8.08 -6.68 4.37
CA LEU A 91 -9.31 -6.90 3.61
C LEU A 91 -9.32 -6.22 2.24
N LEU A 92 -8.46 -5.22 2.05
CA LEU A 92 -8.42 -4.37 0.84
C LEU A 92 -7.26 -4.71 -0.08
N ILE A 93 -6.19 -5.31 0.47
CA ILE A 93 -5.01 -5.68 -0.29
C ILE A 93 -5.38 -6.70 -1.38
N LYS A 94 -4.87 -6.47 -2.59
CA LYS A 94 -5.11 -7.34 -3.74
C LYS A 94 -3.80 -7.92 -4.23
N LYS A 95 -3.81 -9.20 -4.58
CA LYS A 95 -2.67 -9.80 -5.27
C LYS A 95 -2.69 -9.31 -6.72
N ILE A 96 -1.55 -8.80 -7.20
CA ILE A 96 -1.36 -8.46 -8.59
C ILE A 96 -1.03 -9.76 -9.32
N GLU A 97 -2.03 -10.36 -9.95
CA GLU A 97 -1.82 -11.41 -10.95
C GLU A 97 -1.59 -10.71 -12.32
N SER A 98 -0.31 -10.64 -12.71
CA SER A 98 0.28 -10.18 -13.99
C SER A 98 0.25 -8.68 -14.36
N GLU A 99 1.31 -8.29 -15.08
CA GLU A 99 1.74 -6.95 -15.51
C GLU A 99 0.74 -6.07 -16.31
N GLU A 100 -0.47 -6.54 -16.64
CA GLU A 100 -1.36 -5.90 -17.60
C GLU A 100 -1.93 -4.52 -17.18
N GLU A 101 -2.24 -4.28 -15.89
CA GLU A 101 -2.86 -3.01 -15.47
C GLU A 101 -1.88 -1.82 -15.43
N LEU A 102 -0.57 -2.10 -15.31
CA LEU A 102 0.47 -1.08 -15.26
C LEU A 102 0.59 -0.33 -16.62
N ASN A 103 0.20 -0.98 -17.71
CA ASN A 103 0.32 -0.42 -19.06
C ASN A 103 -0.91 0.42 -19.49
N ILE A 104 -2.05 0.31 -18.80
CA ILE A 104 -3.29 1.04 -19.16
C ILE A 104 -3.26 2.48 -18.61
N LYS A 105 -2.87 2.67 -17.34
CA LYS A 105 -2.88 4.01 -16.70
C LYS A 105 -1.85 4.99 -17.31
N LYS A 106 -0.78 4.48 -17.92
CA LYS A 106 0.26 5.29 -18.58
C LYS A 106 -0.12 5.73 -20.00
N LYS A 107 -1.10 5.09 -20.65
CA LYS A 107 -1.59 5.48 -21.98
C LYS A 107 -2.69 6.54 -21.95
N GLU A 108 -3.58 6.53 -20.96
CA GLU A 108 -4.70 7.49 -20.88
C GLU A 108 -4.29 8.93 -20.51
N THR A 109 -3.14 9.12 -19.86
CA THR A 109 -2.68 10.46 -19.43
C THR A 109 -1.93 11.25 -20.51
N HIS A 110 -1.76 10.73 -21.72
CA HIS A 110 -0.99 11.40 -22.79
C HIS A 110 -1.75 11.62 -24.11
N ILE A 111 -3.01 11.22 -24.25
CA ILE A 111 -3.77 11.35 -25.51
C ILE A 111 -4.68 12.59 -25.59
N ASP A 112 -4.84 13.37 -24.52
CA ASP A 112 -5.82 14.47 -24.48
C ASP A 112 -5.30 15.85 -24.96
N LYS A 113 -4.15 15.93 -25.64
CA LYS A 113 -3.59 17.24 -26.09
C LYS A 113 -3.44 17.42 -27.60
N LEU A 114 -3.97 16.53 -28.44
CA LEU A 114 -3.71 16.56 -29.89
C LEU A 114 -4.96 16.61 -30.79
N THR A 115 -6.14 16.98 -30.29
CA THR A 115 -7.28 17.25 -31.18
C THR A 115 -8.13 18.39 -30.64
N GLY A 116 -7.61 19.62 -30.82
CA GLY A 116 -8.35 20.87 -30.65
C GLY A 116 -8.25 21.68 -31.94
N GLU A 117 -9.14 21.35 -32.88
CA GLU A 117 -9.80 22.23 -33.85
C GLU A 117 -8.94 23.24 -34.65
N GLY A 118 -8.47 22.79 -35.81
CA GLY A 118 -8.36 23.64 -36.99
C GLY A 118 -9.61 23.45 -37.86
N LYS A 119 -10.52 24.44 -37.88
CA LYS A 119 -11.45 24.62 -38.99
C LYS A 119 -11.87 26.09 -39.12
N GLU A 120 -11.14 26.77 -40.00
CA GLU A 120 -11.61 27.67 -41.05
C GLU A 120 -13.14 27.88 -41.09
N VAL A 121 -13.57 29.12 -40.83
CA VAL A 121 -14.82 29.66 -41.37
C VAL A 121 -14.52 31.00 -42.03
N ASP A 122 -14.64 30.95 -43.35
CA ASP A 122 -14.63 32.05 -44.28
C ASP A 122 -15.83 32.96 -44.01
N GLU A 123 -15.60 34.19 -43.55
CA GLU A 123 -16.61 35.24 -43.57
C GLU A 123 -16.10 36.41 -44.42
N GLY A 124 -16.26 36.24 -45.74
CA GLY A 124 -16.35 37.32 -46.71
C GLY A 124 -17.70 37.27 -47.41
N VAL A 125 -18.27 38.45 -47.66
CA VAL A 125 -19.53 38.79 -48.36
C VAL A 125 -20.67 39.19 -47.42
N PHE A 126 -20.75 40.49 -47.10
CA PHE A 126 -21.70 41.43 -47.73
C PHE A 126 -21.23 42.88 -47.56
#